data_AF-A0AAJ0CNE8-F1
#
_entry.id   AF-A0AAJ0CNE8-F1
#
_cell.length_a   1.000
_cell.length_b   1.000
_cell.length_c   1.000
_cell.angle_alpha   90.00
_cell.angle_beta   90.00
_cell.angle_gamma   90.00
#
_symmetry.space_group_name_H-M   'P 1'
#
loop_
_entity.id
_entity.type
_entity.pdbx_description
1 polymer ?
#
loop_
_entity_poly.entity_id
_entity_poly.type
_entity_poly.pdbx_seq_one_letter_code
_entity_poly.pdbx_strand_id
1 'polypeptide(L)'
;MMTVEERVLAASTKREELLATIAATEHAHAELTRIKIDLAALKGKSWDADQLFSTWSTRAEKEQQEFEKLRGSKFKKLFTKSSSYKQDLKREEDEAIEASEWKEKADKAMREMRRQVDEMKKTRDSLQKMKDDRLQAQIDLDRLYESVFDGPTLDKPEEDELERQQQVAQQTYDEIQDRHSKTASVAKYVWMAMMSTNGAAASARYALSHSKNDFFDLSTTGPRRRYNTFADADWEERRQLGRVQKNLIEALQLLEKAHELDPDVRGFVMPELADGSSLAGLLDEFLNTPVTDYMFHREIQEAAEAVDAVCVIVDEQFRFVEGKKLAIECERHAASKTLADARKRLSELRIRIFEQVLRGEKEEEPAPPYTAVASDNTSA
;
A
#
# COMPACT_ATOMS: atom_id res chain seq x y z
N MET A 1 4.84 -7.10 51.30
CA MET A 1 5.17 -7.20 49.86
C MET A 1 5.04 -8.67 49.52
N MET A 2 4.29 -9.01 48.48
CA MET A 2 4.26 -10.39 48.01
C MET A 2 5.60 -10.73 47.36
N THR A 3 6.11 -11.94 47.60
CA THR A 3 7.30 -12.42 46.90
C THR A 3 6.94 -12.77 45.45
N VAL A 4 7.95 -12.91 44.59
CA VAL A 4 7.74 -13.35 43.20
C VAL A 4 7.07 -14.72 43.17
N GLU A 5 7.43 -15.61 44.09
CA GLU A 5 6.82 -16.94 44.23
C GLU A 5 5.31 -16.84 44.50
N GLU A 6 4.89 -15.99 45.44
CA GLU A 6 3.48 -15.75 45.74
C GLU A 6 2.72 -15.15 44.54
N ARG A 7 3.34 -14.20 43.82
CA ARG A 7 2.76 -13.61 42.61
C ARG A 7 2.61 -14.64 41.49
N VAL A 8 3.60 -15.50 41.28
CA VAL A 8 3.56 -16.60 40.30
C VAL A 8 2.45 -17.59 40.61
N LEU A 9 2.34 -18.02 41.87
CA LEU A 9 1.28 -18.95 42.30
C LEU A 9 -0.12 -18.36 42.09
N ALA A 10 -0.30 -17.06 42.40
CA ALA A 10 -1.56 -16.35 42.17
C ALA A 10 -1.91 -16.19 40.68
N ALA A 11 -0.91 -16.07 39.81
CA ALA A 11 -1.08 -15.90 38.36
C ALA A 11 -1.24 -17.23 37.58
N SER A 12 -0.93 -18.36 38.20
CA SER A 12 -0.80 -19.68 37.55
C SER A 12 -2.02 -20.11 36.71
N THR A 13 -3.21 -20.13 37.31
CA THR A 13 -4.46 -20.48 36.63
C THR A 13 -4.70 -19.60 35.41
N LYS A 14 -4.45 -18.29 35.54
CA LYS A 14 -4.68 -17.35 34.45
C LYS A 14 -3.72 -17.57 33.29
N ARG A 15 -2.45 -17.89 33.60
CA ARG A 15 -1.44 -18.25 32.60
C ARG A 15 -1.86 -19.47 31.79
N GLU A 16 -2.35 -20.52 32.46
CA GLU A 16 -2.81 -21.75 31.79
C GLU A 16 -3.99 -21.49 30.85
N GLU A 17 -5.00 -20.73 31.28
CA GLU A 17 -6.14 -20.33 30.45
C GLU A 17 -5.71 -19.57 29.17
N LEU A 18 -4.78 -18.63 29.32
CA LEU A 18 -4.28 -17.83 28.20
C LEU A 18 -3.48 -18.69 27.22
N LEU A 19 -2.59 -19.56 27.72
CA LEU A 19 -1.83 -20.49 26.88
C LEU A 19 -2.75 -21.48 26.15
N ALA A 20 -3.79 -22.00 26.81
CA ALA A 20 -4.78 -22.87 26.18
C ALA A 20 -5.51 -22.15 25.04
N THR A 21 -5.86 -20.88 25.22
CA THR A 21 -6.51 -20.05 24.19
C THR A 21 -5.57 -19.81 23.00
N ILE A 22 -4.30 -19.48 23.27
CA ILE A 22 -3.26 -19.30 22.24
C ILE A 22 -3.09 -20.58 21.41
N ALA A 23 -3.00 -21.74 22.07
CA ALA A 23 -2.87 -23.03 21.41
C ALA A 23 -4.11 -23.38 20.56
N ALA A 24 -5.31 -23.19 21.12
CA ALA A 24 -6.57 -23.47 20.42
C ALA A 24 -6.78 -22.61 19.16
N THR A 25 -6.13 -21.45 19.08
CA THR A 25 -6.29 -20.46 18.00
C THR A 25 -5.09 -20.37 17.05
N GLU A 26 -4.06 -21.21 17.21
CA GLU A 26 -2.81 -21.13 16.45
C GLU A 26 -2.99 -21.27 14.93
N HIS A 27 -3.88 -22.15 14.49
CA HIS A 27 -4.16 -22.42 13.08
C HIS A 27 -4.86 -21.25 12.37
N ALA A 28 -5.49 -20.34 13.13
CA ALA A 28 -6.43 -19.35 12.57
C ALA A 28 -5.77 -18.41 11.54
N HIS A 29 -4.49 -18.04 11.73
CA HIS A 29 -3.80 -17.13 10.82
C HIS A 29 -3.56 -17.75 9.43
N ALA A 30 -3.06 -18.98 9.39
CA ALA A 30 -2.76 -19.69 8.14
C ALA A 30 -4.06 -19.99 7.37
N GLU A 31 -5.10 -20.45 8.07
CA GLU A 31 -6.41 -20.72 7.48
C GLU A 31 -7.09 -19.45 6.98
N LEU A 32 -7.01 -18.34 7.73
CA LEU A 32 -7.59 -17.07 7.30
C LEU A 32 -6.94 -16.57 5.99
N THR A 33 -5.63 -16.75 5.86
CA THR A 33 -4.89 -16.40 4.64
C THR A 33 -5.38 -17.24 3.46
N ARG A 34 -5.51 -18.55 3.64
CA ARG A 34 -6.03 -19.46 2.63
C ARG A 34 -7.47 -19.10 2.24
N ILE A 35 -8.37 -18.90 3.20
CA ILE A 35 -9.76 -18.54 2.93
C ILE A 35 -9.86 -17.21 2.18
N LYS A 36 -9.02 -16.22 2.46
CA LYS A 36 -9.02 -14.95 1.70
C LYS A 36 -8.70 -15.17 0.22
N ILE A 37 -7.75 -16.05 -0.08
CA ILE A 37 -7.39 -16.42 -1.47
C ILE A 37 -8.56 -17.16 -2.13
N ASP A 38 -9.09 -18.18 -1.46
CA ASP A 38 -10.19 -19.00 -2.00
C ASP A 38 -11.46 -18.16 -2.22
N LEU A 39 -11.76 -17.22 -1.32
CA LEU A 39 -12.89 -16.31 -1.41
C LEU A 39 -12.73 -15.33 -2.58
N ALA A 40 -11.51 -14.86 -2.86
CA ALA A 40 -11.24 -14.04 -4.04
C ALA A 40 -11.48 -14.83 -5.34
N ALA A 41 -11.01 -16.08 -5.42
CA ALA A 41 -11.26 -16.95 -6.56
C ALA A 41 -12.76 -17.28 -6.73
N LEU A 42 -13.45 -17.55 -5.63
CA LEU A 42 -14.89 -17.88 -5.64
C LEU A 42 -15.75 -16.67 -6.01
N LYS A 43 -15.36 -15.45 -5.61
CA LYS A 43 -16.03 -14.21 -6.07
C LYS A 43 -15.96 -14.04 -7.58
N GLY A 44 -14.83 -14.36 -8.20
CA GLY A 44 -14.70 -14.38 -9.66
C GLY A 44 -15.72 -15.33 -10.29
N LYS A 45 -15.77 -16.58 -9.81
CA LYS A 45 -16.75 -17.58 -10.28
C LYS A 45 -18.20 -17.18 -10.05
N SER A 46 -18.49 -16.53 -8.92
CA SER A 46 -19.84 -16.01 -8.63
C SER A 46 -20.23 -14.90 -9.60
N TRP A 47 -19.30 -14.02 -9.97
CA TRP A 47 -19.55 -12.98 -10.95
C TRP A 47 -19.81 -13.57 -12.34
N ASP A 48 -19.03 -14.58 -12.75
CA ASP A 48 -19.27 -15.30 -14.01
C ASP A 48 -20.66 -15.97 -14.02
N ALA A 49 -21.06 -16.59 -12.90
CA ALA A 49 -22.38 -17.20 -12.75
C ALA A 49 -23.52 -16.16 -12.80
N ASP A 50 -23.32 -14.98 -12.18
CA ASP A 50 -24.27 -13.85 -12.27
C ASP A 50 -24.41 -13.35 -13.72
N GLN A 51 -23.30 -13.21 -14.46
CA GLN A 51 -23.33 -12.80 -15.89
C GLN A 51 -24.03 -13.85 -16.76
N LEU A 52 -23.75 -15.13 -16.52
CA LEU A 52 -24.40 -16.24 -17.22
C LEU A 52 -25.91 -16.25 -16.98
N PHE A 53 -26.34 -16.10 -15.72
CA PHE A 53 -27.76 -15.98 -15.38
C PHE A 53 -28.41 -14.77 -16.05
N SER A 54 -27.76 -13.59 -16.00
CA SER A 54 -28.28 -12.38 -16.65
C SER A 54 -28.48 -12.60 -18.16
N THR A 55 -27.48 -13.20 -18.82
CA THR A 55 -27.53 -13.49 -20.26
C THR A 55 -28.68 -14.41 -20.62
N TRP A 56 -28.82 -15.54 -19.90
CA TRP A 56 -29.90 -16.49 -20.16
C TRP A 56 -31.27 -15.98 -19.72
N SER A 57 -31.36 -15.09 -18.72
CA SER A 57 -32.64 -14.46 -18.36
C SER A 57 -33.12 -13.54 -19.47
N THR A 58 -32.25 -12.66 -19.99
CA THR A 58 -32.59 -11.78 -21.11
C THR A 58 -32.95 -12.57 -22.36
N ARG A 59 -32.21 -13.65 -22.66
CA ARG A 59 -32.53 -14.53 -23.79
C ARG A 59 -33.88 -15.20 -23.62
N ALA A 60 -34.13 -15.86 -22.48
CA ALA A 60 -35.40 -16.54 -22.22
C ALA A 60 -36.60 -15.58 -22.32
N GLU A 61 -36.47 -14.35 -21.80
CA GLU A 61 -37.49 -13.31 -21.92
C GLU A 61 -37.74 -12.91 -23.38
N LYS A 62 -36.68 -12.81 -24.18
CA LYS A 62 -36.78 -12.49 -25.61
C LYS A 62 -37.45 -13.63 -26.40
N GLU A 63 -36.98 -14.87 -26.27
CA GLU A 63 -37.54 -16.03 -26.98
C GLU A 63 -39.02 -16.22 -26.60
N GLN A 64 -39.36 -16.05 -25.32
CA GLN A 64 -40.75 -16.11 -24.85
C GLN A 64 -41.63 -15.04 -25.50
N GLN A 65 -41.14 -13.80 -25.61
CA GLN A 65 -41.89 -12.73 -26.30
C GLN A 65 -42.04 -13.00 -27.80
N GLU A 66 -41.03 -13.55 -28.46
CA GLU A 66 -41.08 -13.89 -29.88
C GLU A 66 -42.07 -15.03 -30.16
N PHE A 67 -42.05 -16.07 -29.33
CA PHE A 67 -43.04 -17.14 -29.32
C PHE A 67 -44.46 -16.61 -29.12
N GLU A 68 -44.69 -15.74 -28.13
CA GLU A 68 -46.00 -15.14 -27.86
C GLU A 68 -46.50 -14.25 -29.00
N LYS A 69 -45.61 -13.45 -29.60
CA LYS A 69 -45.93 -12.62 -30.78
C LYS A 69 -46.31 -13.49 -31.97
N LEU A 70 -45.56 -14.57 -32.22
CA LEU A 70 -45.86 -15.50 -33.31
C LEU A 70 -47.19 -16.23 -33.07
N ARG A 71 -47.42 -16.71 -31.85
CA ARG A 71 -48.66 -17.35 -31.41
C ARG A 71 -49.86 -16.41 -31.45
N GLY A 72 -49.68 -15.12 -31.17
CA GLY A 72 -50.72 -14.09 -31.13
C GLY A 72 -51.08 -13.47 -32.48
N SER A 73 -50.24 -13.62 -33.51
CA SER A 73 -50.44 -12.97 -34.81
C SER A 73 -51.63 -13.55 -35.59
N LYS A 74 -52.76 -12.84 -35.56
CA LYS A 74 -53.99 -13.20 -36.31
C LYS A 74 -53.78 -13.15 -37.83
N PHE A 75 -52.87 -12.30 -38.32
CA PHE A 75 -52.59 -12.11 -39.74
C PHE A 75 -51.79 -13.28 -40.35
N LYS A 76 -50.78 -13.80 -39.64
CA LYS A 76 -50.04 -15.02 -40.05
C LYS A 76 -50.93 -16.28 -40.00
N LYS A 77 -51.87 -16.37 -39.05
CA LYS A 77 -52.84 -17.48 -38.98
C LYS A 77 -53.82 -17.54 -40.16
N LEU A 78 -54.13 -16.40 -40.79
CA LEU A 78 -55.06 -16.30 -41.92
C LEU A 78 -54.39 -16.55 -43.29
N PHE A 79 -53.14 -16.10 -43.46
CA PHE A 79 -52.43 -16.19 -44.74
C PHE A 79 -51.69 -17.51 -44.98
N THR A 80 -51.42 -18.30 -43.94
CA THR A 80 -50.68 -19.57 -44.08
C THR A 80 -51.41 -20.70 -43.36
N LYS A 81 -52.27 -21.42 -44.10
CA LYS A 81 -52.64 -22.83 -43.83
C LYS A 81 -51.51 -23.81 -44.23
N SER A 82 -50.29 -23.32 -44.43
CA SER A 82 -49.13 -24.09 -44.86
C SER A 82 -48.40 -24.74 -43.69
N SER A 83 -47.72 -25.87 -43.95
CA SER A 83 -46.87 -26.58 -43.00
C SER A 83 -45.79 -25.69 -42.33
N SER A 84 -45.35 -24.64 -43.03
CA SER A 84 -44.30 -23.72 -42.57
C SER A 84 -44.64 -22.98 -41.28
N TYR A 85 -45.87 -22.45 -41.13
CA TYR A 85 -46.24 -21.72 -39.90
C TYR A 85 -46.26 -22.62 -38.66
N LYS A 86 -46.70 -23.88 -38.81
CA LYS A 86 -46.67 -24.86 -37.71
C LYS A 86 -45.24 -25.26 -37.35
N GLN A 87 -44.37 -25.36 -38.36
CA GLN A 87 -42.95 -25.66 -38.16
C GLN A 87 -42.22 -24.50 -37.46
N ASP A 88 -42.47 -23.26 -37.89
CA ASP A 88 -41.92 -22.06 -37.26
C ASP A 88 -42.42 -21.94 -35.81
N LEU A 89 -43.73 -22.09 -35.56
CA LEU A 89 -44.28 -22.02 -34.20
C LEU A 89 -43.67 -23.06 -33.26
N LYS A 90 -43.45 -24.29 -33.75
CA LYS A 90 -42.81 -25.35 -32.97
C LYS A 90 -41.34 -25.02 -32.70
N ARG A 91 -40.61 -24.48 -33.68
CA ARG A 91 -39.21 -24.07 -33.50
C ARG A 91 -39.07 -23.00 -32.42
N GLU A 92 -39.88 -21.95 -32.46
CA GLU A 92 -39.85 -20.89 -31.44
C GLU A 92 -40.28 -21.40 -30.06
N GLU A 93 -41.20 -22.38 -30.00
CA GLU A 93 -41.56 -23.07 -28.75
C GLU A 93 -40.38 -23.86 -28.17
N ASP A 94 -39.70 -24.65 -29.01
CA ASP A 94 -38.52 -25.43 -28.62
C ASP A 94 -37.38 -24.50 -28.15
N GLU A 95 -37.15 -23.38 -28.84
CA GLU A 95 -36.15 -22.36 -28.48
C GLU A 95 -36.48 -21.63 -27.16
N ALA A 96 -37.76 -21.33 -26.90
CA ALA A 96 -38.21 -20.72 -25.65
C ALA A 96 -38.10 -21.68 -24.46
N ILE A 97 -38.42 -22.98 -24.66
CA ILE A 97 -38.24 -24.03 -23.66
C ILE A 97 -36.76 -24.20 -23.35
N GLU A 98 -35.91 -24.33 -24.36
CA GLU A 98 -34.46 -24.49 -24.18
C GLU A 98 -33.85 -23.30 -23.42
N ALA A 99 -34.19 -22.06 -23.80
CA ALA A 99 -33.70 -20.87 -23.10
C ALA A 99 -34.16 -20.82 -21.64
N SER A 100 -35.38 -21.28 -21.35
CA SER A 100 -35.92 -21.37 -19.98
C SER A 100 -35.20 -22.42 -19.13
N GLU A 101 -34.88 -23.58 -19.70
CA GLU A 101 -34.09 -24.61 -19.03
C GLU A 101 -32.66 -24.14 -18.70
N TRP A 102 -32.01 -23.44 -19.65
CA TRP A 102 -30.68 -22.86 -19.41
C TRP A 102 -30.72 -21.75 -18.36
N LYS A 103 -31.76 -20.92 -18.34
CA LYS A 103 -31.99 -19.94 -17.27
C LYS A 103 -32.10 -20.62 -15.91
N GLU A 104 -32.87 -21.71 -15.78
CA GLU A 104 -33.01 -22.43 -14.52
C GLU A 104 -31.68 -23.07 -14.06
N LYS A 105 -30.92 -23.67 -15.00
CA LYS A 105 -29.58 -24.21 -14.71
C LYS A 105 -28.64 -23.10 -14.23
N ALA A 106 -28.65 -21.93 -14.88
CA ALA A 106 -27.84 -20.78 -14.50
C ALA A 106 -28.26 -20.20 -13.13
N ASP A 107 -29.57 -20.12 -12.82
CA ASP A 107 -30.07 -19.68 -11.51
C ASP A 107 -29.60 -20.61 -10.39
N LYS A 108 -29.70 -21.94 -10.59
CA LYS A 108 -29.20 -22.93 -9.63
C LYS A 108 -27.69 -22.77 -9.38
N ALA A 109 -26.90 -22.61 -10.44
CA ALA A 109 -25.45 -22.40 -10.33
C ALA A 109 -25.12 -21.10 -9.60
N MET A 110 -25.80 -20.00 -9.93
CA MET A 110 -25.64 -18.70 -9.29
C MET A 110 -25.96 -18.78 -7.78
N ARG A 111 -27.11 -19.38 -7.41
CA ARG A 111 -27.50 -19.53 -6.00
C ARG A 111 -26.52 -20.37 -5.21
N GLU A 112 -26.03 -21.46 -5.80
CA GLU A 112 -25.04 -22.31 -5.16
C GLU A 112 -23.71 -21.58 -4.95
N MET A 113 -23.24 -20.83 -5.94
CA MET A 113 -22.02 -20.01 -5.79
C MET A 113 -22.18 -18.93 -4.71
N ARG A 114 -23.34 -18.25 -4.66
CA ARG A 114 -23.64 -17.28 -3.60
C ARG A 114 -23.66 -17.93 -2.22
N ARG A 115 -24.27 -19.11 -2.09
CA ARG A 115 -24.28 -19.89 -0.83
C ARG A 115 -22.87 -20.21 -0.36
N GLN A 116 -22.02 -20.71 -1.27
CA GLN A 116 -20.62 -21.00 -0.96
C GLN A 116 -19.85 -19.74 -0.55
N VAL A 117 -20.04 -18.61 -1.24
CA VAL A 117 -19.43 -17.32 -0.89
C VAL A 117 -19.84 -16.90 0.53
N ASP A 118 -21.11 -17.03 0.88
CA ASP A 118 -21.60 -16.63 2.20
C ASP A 118 -21.13 -17.57 3.31
N GLU A 119 -21.00 -18.88 3.04
CA GLU A 119 -20.37 -19.82 3.97
C GLU A 119 -18.89 -19.49 4.19
N MET A 120 -18.12 -19.24 3.13
CA MET A 120 -16.72 -18.86 3.26
C MET A 120 -16.53 -17.53 4.00
N LYS A 121 -17.44 -16.56 3.83
CA LYS A 121 -17.44 -15.32 4.62
C LYS A 121 -17.65 -15.60 6.11
N LYS A 122 -18.62 -16.46 6.46
CA LYS A 122 -18.85 -16.84 7.87
C LYS A 122 -17.61 -17.51 8.47
N THR A 123 -16.97 -18.42 7.74
CA THR A 123 -15.72 -19.05 8.20
C THR A 123 -14.60 -18.03 8.34
N ARG A 124 -14.43 -17.12 7.37
CA ARG A 124 -13.47 -16.01 7.47
C ARG A 124 -13.70 -15.18 8.73
N ASP A 125 -14.95 -14.82 9.03
CA ASP A 125 -15.29 -13.99 10.17
C ASP A 125 -15.03 -14.71 11.50
N SER A 126 -15.32 -16.02 11.57
CA SER A 126 -14.94 -16.86 12.70
C SER A 126 -13.42 -16.93 12.90
N LEU A 127 -12.65 -17.16 11.83
CA LEU A 127 -11.19 -17.20 11.90
C LEU A 127 -10.58 -15.84 12.25
N GLN A 128 -11.18 -14.75 11.77
CA GLN A 128 -10.77 -13.40 12.13
C GLN A 128 -10.97 -13.17 13.63
N LYS A 129 -12.13 -13.57 14.18
CA LYS A 129 -12.37 -13.52 15.62
C LYS A 129 -11.34 -14.37 16.39
N MET A 130 -11.05 -15.59 15.96
CA MET A 130 -10.04 -16.44 16.61
C MET A 130 -8.64 -15.81 16.57
N LYS A 131 -8.28 -15.14 15.47
CA LYS A 131 -7.03 -14.39 15.37
C LYS A 131 -7.00 -13.23 16.38
N ASP A 132 -8.11 -12.51 16.53
CA ASP A 132 -8.21 -11.38 17.45
C ASP A 132 -8.20 -11.87 18.92
N ASP A 133 -8.90 -12.96 19.23
CA ASP A 133 -8.87 -13.64 20.54
C ASP A 133 -7.44 -14.10 20.87
N ARG A 134 -6.70 -14.66 19.89
CA ARG A 134 -5.28 -15.01 20.05
C ARG A 134 -4.43 -13.80 20.40
N LEU A 135 -4.58 -12.71 19.66
CA LEU A 135 -3.81 -11.49 19.87
C LEU A 135 -4.10 -10.92 21.27
N GLN A 136 -5.37 -10.90 21.68
CA GLN A 136 -5.75 -10.46 23.01
C GLN A 136 -5.15 -11.36 24.09
N ALA A 137 -5.19 -12.68 23.92
CA ALA A 137 -4.60 -13.62 24.87
C ALA A 137 -3.07 -13.46 24.98
N GLN A 138 -2.38 -13.12 23.88
CA GLN A 138 -0.95 -12.80 23.90
C GLN A 138 -0.68 -11.51 24.68
N ILE A 139 -1.46 -10.45 24.44
CA ILE A 139 -1.35 -9.18 25.17
C ILE A 139 -1.60 -9.38 26.67
N ASP A 140 -2.64 -10.15 27.01
CA ASP A 140 -2.98 -10.43 28.40
C ASP A 140 -1.92 -11.31 29.09
N LEU A 141 -1.27 -12.21 28.34
CA LEU A 141 -0.17 -13.03 28.85
C LEU A 141 1.08 -12.17 29.13
N ASP A 142 1.40 -11.25 28.22
CA ASP A 142 2.51 -10.31 28.42
C ASP A 142 2.27 -9.42 29.64
N ARG A 143 1.06 -8.85 29.77
CA ARG A 143 0.65 -8.07 30.95
C ARG A 143 0.67 -8.88 32.23
N LEU A 144 0.28 -10.17 32.17
CA LEU A 144 0.35 -11.07 33.32
C LEU A 144 1.81 -11.23 33.77
N TYR A 145 2.73 -11.49 32.83
CA TYR A 145 4.15 -11.55 33.15
C TYR A 145 4.68 -10.22 33.69
N GLU A 146 4.36 -9.09 33.06
CA GLU A 146 4.71 -7.76 33.59
C GLU A 146 4.22 -7.62 35.03
N SER A 147 2.95 -7.92 35.35
CA SER A 147 2.43 -7.79 36.73
C SER A 147 3.13 -8.68 37.76
N VAL A 148 3.65 -9.84 37.33
CA VAL A 148 4.36 -10.80 38.19
C VAL A 148 5.80 -10.37 38.44
N PHE A 149 6.42 -9.75 37.44
CA PHE A 149 7.83 -9.31 37.47
C PHE A 149 7.98 -7.79 37.64
N ASP A 150 6.90 -7.05 37.85
CA ASP A 150 6.96 -5.59 38.06
C ASP A 150 7.62 -5.27 39.41
N GLY A 151 8.59 -4.34 39.36
CA GLY A 151 9.42 -3.92 40.47
C GLY A 151 10.68 -4.78 40.71
N PRO A 152 11.61 -4.34 41.58
CA PRO A 152 12.90 -5.01 41.77
C PRO A 152 12.72 -6.46 42.17
N THR A 153 13.26 -7.38 41.37
CA THR A 153 13.22 -8.81 41.66
C THR A 153 14.41 -9.16 42.54
N LEU A 154 14.37 -8.73 43.82
CA LEU A 154 15.50 -8.85 44.77
C LEU A 154 16.11 -10.27 44.86
N ASP A 155 15.31 -11.29 44.62
CA ASP A 155 15.71 -12.70 44.68
C ASP A 155 16.14 -13.26 43.30
N LYS A 156 16.05 -12.49 42.20
CA LYS A 156 16.39 -12.89 40.82
C LYS A 156 17.13 -11.76 40.05
N PRO A 157 18.37 -11.44 40.41
CA PRO A 157 19.14 -10.36 39.75
C PRO A 157 19.39 -10.59 38.25
N GLU A 158 19.35 -11.85 37.79
CA GLU A 158 19.46 -12.18 36.36
C GLU A 158 18.27 -11.67 35.54
N GLU A 159 17.08 -11.59 36.14
CA GLU A 159 15.86 -11.11 35.48
C GLU A 159 15.91 -9.60 35.30
N ASP A 160 16.27 -8.86 36.36
CA ASP A 160 16.46 -7.41 36.34
C ASP A 160 17.51 -6.99 35.28
N GLU A 161 18.61 -7.75 35.13
CA GLU A 161 19.65 -7.47 34.14
C GLU A 161 19.17 -7.70 32.70
N LEU A 162 18.38 -8.75 32.44
CA LEU A 162 17.80 -8.98 31.11
C LEU A 162 16.72 -7.93 30.78
N GLU A 163 15.94 -7.49 31.77
CA GLU A 163 14.99 -6.40 31.59
C GLU A 163 15.71 -5.10 31.22
N ARG A 164 16.79 -4.76 31.92
CA ARG A 164 17.63 -3.60 31.59
C ARG A 164 18.18 -3.70 30.17
N GLN A 165 18.68 -4.87 29.76
CA GLN A 165 19.17 -5.08 28.38
C GLN A 165 18.06 -4.90 27.34
N GLN A 166 16.85 -5.40 27.61
CA GLN A 166 15.69 -5.24 26.74
C GLN A 166 15.25 -3.77 26.65
N GLN A 167 15.27 -3.03 27.77
CA GLN A 167 14.98 -1.59 27.79
C GLN A 167 16.00 -0.79 26.96
N VAL A 168 17.30 -1.08 27.08
CA VAL A 168 18.35 -0.43 26.27
C VAL A 168 18.18 -0.75 24.78
N ALA A 169 17.88 -2.00 24.43
CA ALA A 169 17.62 -2.40 23.05
C ALA A 169 16.37 -1.71 22.49
N GLN A 170 15.33 -1.53 23.32
CA GLN A 170 14.10 -0.83 22.96
C GLN A 170 14.37 0.65 22.68
N GLN A 171 15.06 1.35 23.58
CA GLN A 171 15.45 2.75 23.39
C GLN A 171 16.26 2.94 22.11
N THR A 172 17.25 2.07 21.88
CA THR A 172 18.07 2.10 20.66
C THR A 172 17.20 1.93 19.40
N TYR A 173 16.27 0.97 19.42
CA TYR A 173 15.36 0.75 18.30
C TYR A 173 14.45 1.96 18.05
N ASP A 174 13.89 2.55 19.10
CA ASP A 174 12.97 3.69 19.02
C ASP A 174 13.68 4.92 18.46
N GLU A 175 14.90 5.22 18.92
CA GLU A 175 15.73 6.30 18.36
C GLU A 175 16.01 6.10 16.86
N ILE A 176 16.31 4.87 16.43
CA ILE A 176 16.51 4.55 15.01
C ILE A 176 15.19 4.67 14.22
N GLN A 177 14.08 4.19 14.79
CA GLN A 177 12.76 4.26 14.18
C GLN A 177 12.29 5.71 13.98
N ASP A 178 12.57 6.60 14.93
CA ASP A 178 12.28 8.03 14.83
C ASP A 178 13.10 8.67 13.71
N ARG A 179 14.42 8.41 13.66
CA ARG A 179 15.29 8.86 12.56
C ARG A 179 14.82 8.33 11.21
N HIS A 180 14.40 7.08 11.13
CA HIS A 180 13.86 6.47 9.91
C HIS A 180 12.57 7.17 9.48
N SER A 181 11.63 7.40 10.40
CA SER A 181 10.33 8.02 10.11
C SER A 181 10.50 9.47 9.62
N LYS A 182 11.44 10.20 10.22
CA LYS A 182 11.82 11.55 9.79
C LYS A 182 12.42 11.52 8.38
N THR A 183 13.40 10.65 8.13
CA THR A 183 14.07 10.53 6.82
C THR A 183 13.11 10.06 5.72
N ALA A 184 12.18 9.16 6.04
CA ALA A 184 11.14 8.72 5.10
C ALA A 184 10.19 9.87 4.70
N SER A 185 9.89 10.76 5.64
CA SER A 185 9.10 11.97 5.35
C SER A 185 9.85 12.93 4.44
N VAL A 186 11.15 13.13 4.68
CA VAL A 186 12.03 13.91 3.79
C VAL A 186 12.06 13.32 2.39
N ALA A 187 12.30 12.01 2.26
CA ALA A 187 12.33 11.29 0.98
C ALA A 187 11.02 11.49 0.20
N LYS A 188 9.88 11.44 0.89
CA LYS A 188 8.57 11.70 0.30
C LYS A 188 8.44 13.12 -0.26
N TYR A 189 8.85 14.15 0.49
CA TYR A 189 8.79 15.52 0.01
C TYR A 189 9.70 15.76 -1.20
N VAL A 190 10.93 15.23 -1.16
CA VAL A 190 11.89 15.35 -2.29
C VAL A 190 11.37 14.59 -3.51
N TRP A 191 10.77 13.41 -3.34
CA TRP A 191 10.13 12.67 -4.43
C TRP A 191 8.98 13.46 -5.06
N MET A 192 8.13 14.10 -4.26
CA MET A 192 7.05 14.97 -4.77
C MET A 192 7.63 16.18 -5.53
N ALA A 193 8.72 16.77 -5.04
CA ALA A 193 9.41 17.86 -5.73
C ALA A 193 9.98 17.38 -7.09
N MET A 194 10.57 16.18 -7.13
CA MET A 194 11.05 15.56 -8.36
C MET A 194 9.91 15.35 -9.37
N MET A 195 8.75 14.88 -8.92
CA MET A 195 7.57 14.73 -9.79
C MET A 195 7.10 16.08 -10.34
N SER A 196 7.11 17.13 -9.52
CA SER A 196 6.71 18.47 -9.95
C SER A 196 7.70 19.08 -10.94
N THR A 197 9.01 18.97 -10.69
CA THR A 197 10.05 19.43 -11.64
C THR A 197 10.01 18.65 -12.96
N ASN A 198 9.77 17.33 -12.95
CA ASN A 198 9.53 16.56 -14.18
C ASN A 198 8.28 17.03 -14.94
N GLY A 199 7.22 17.42 -14.23
CA GLY A 199 6.03 18.05 -14.81
C GLY A 199 6.36 19.42 -15.44
N ALA A 200 7.24 20.20 -14.82
CA ALA A 200 7.76 21.44 -15.37
C ALA A 200 8.55 21.17 -16.66
N ALA A 201 9.50 20.23 -16.66
CA ALA A 201 10.30 19.86 -17.83
C ALA A 201 9.42 19.38 -19.00
N ALA A 202 8.41 18.56 -18.73
CA ALA A 202 7.45 18.12 -19.74
C ALA A 202 6.67 19.31 -20.36
N SER A 203 6.25 20.27 -19.53
CA SER A 203 5.53 21.47 -19.99
C SER A 203 6.46 22.38 -20.80
N ALA A 204 7.71 22.56 -20.38
CA ALA A 204 8.72 23.36 -21.10
C ALA A 204 9.05 22.77 -22.47
N ARG A 205 9.24 21.43 -22.57
CA ARG A 205 9.47 20.75 -23.85
C ARG A 205 8.25 20.81 -24.76
N TYR A 206 7.04 20.76 -24.19
CA TYR A 206 5.81 20.92 -24.96
C TYR A 206 5.68 22.34 -25.53
N ALA A 207 5.95 23.37 -24.72
CA ALA A 207 6.04 24.76 -25.19
C ALA A 207 7.08 24.91 -26.32
N LEU A 208 8.29 24.37 -26.12
CA LEU A 208 9.35 24.39 -27.13
C LEU A 208 8.94 23.69 -28.44
N SER A 209 8.18 22.59 -28.37
CA SER A 209 7.68 21.90 -29.57
C SER A 209 6.66 22.73 -30.34
N HIS A 210 5.80 23.49 -29.65
CA HIS A 210 4.82 24.37 -30.30
C HIS A 210 5.50 25.56 -30.96
N SER A 211 6.44 26.19 -30.28
CA SER A 211 7.28 27.27 -30.85
C SER A 211 8.05 26.81 -32.10
N LYS A 212 8.54 25.55 -32.15
CA LYS A 212 9.15 24.99 -33.37
C LYS A 212 8.15 24.82 -34.52
N ASN A 213 6.95 24.34 -34.23
CA ASN A 213 5.94 24.12 -35.25
C ASN A 213 5.49 25.43 -35.88
N ASP A 214 5.43 26.50 -35.10
CA ASP A 214 5.09 27.84 -35.58
C ASP A 214 6.18 28.41 -36.51
N PHE A 215 7.45 28.23 -36.13
CA PHE A 215 8.61 28.61 -36.95
C PHE A 215 8.69 27.87 -38.31
N PHE A 216 8.34 26.57 -38.36
CA PHE A 216 8.46 25.76 -39.58
C PHE A 216 7.19 25.71 -40.47
N ASP A 217 6.00 26.07 -39.96
CA ASP A 217 4.76 26.17 -40.77
C ASP A 217 4.73 27.41 -41.69
N LEU A 218 5.79 28.23 -41.67
CA LEU A 218 5.99 29.28 -42.67
C LEU A 218 6.38 28.72 -44.05
N SER A 219 6.79 27.45 -44.16
CA SER A 219 7.23 26.84 -45.43
C SER A 219 6.49 25.55 -45.82
N THR A 220 5.26 25.63 -46.33
CA THR A 220 4.87 24.84 -47.52
C THR A 220 3.54 25.30 -48.10
N THR A 221 3.63 25.87 -49.31
CA THR A 221 2.67 25.78 -50.42
C THR A 221 1.46 24.83 -50.20
N GLY A 222 0.35 25.36 -49.68
CA GLY A 222 -0.93 24.64 -49.62
C GLY A 222 -2.10 25.61 -49.35
N PRO A 223 -3.22 25.54 -50.10
CA PRO A 223 -4.29 26.50 -49.93
C PRO A 223 -5.13 26.16 -48.70
N ARG A 224 -5.31 27.17 -47.82
CA ARG A 224 -6.43 27.32 -46.87
C ARG A 224 -6.53 26.31 -45.72
N ARG A 225 -5.69 26.48 -44.69
CA ARG A 225 -6.06 26.31 -43.28
C ARG A 225 -5.33 27.34 -42.41
N ARG A 226 -5.59 28.62 -42.62
CA ARG A 226 -5.00 29.70 -41.81
C ARG A 226 -6.10 30.66 -41.45
N TYR A 227 -6.43 30.76 -40.16
CA TYR A 227 -6.89 31.98 -39.48
C TYR A 227 -7.04 31.80 -37.96
N ASN A 228 -6.92 30.58 -37.40
CA ASN A 228 -6.99 30.37 -35.94
C ASN A 228 -5.76 29.68 -35.31
N THR A 229 -4.81 29.13 -36.08
CA THR A 229 -3.76 28.26 -35.52
C THR A 229 -2.61 28.98 -34.81
N PHE A 230 -2.25 30.20 -35.22
CA PHE A 230 -1.13 30.96 -34.64
C PHE A 230 -1.47 31.46 -33.22
N ALA A 231 -2.57 32.18 -33.06
CA ALA A 231 -3.03 32.65 -31.74
C ALA A 231 -3.35 31.51 -30.75
N ASP A 232 -3.81 30.36 -31.25
CA ASP A 232 -4.05 29.17 -30.44
C ASP A 232 -2.73 28.52 -29.97
N ALA A 233 -1.67 28.57 -30.79
CA ALA A 233 -0.33 28.06 -30.45
C ALA A 233 0.36 28.95 -29.41
N ASP A 234 0.34 30.28 -29.59
CA ASP A 234 0.93 31.24 -28.65
C ASP A 234 0.25 31.18 -27.27
N TRP A 235 -1.08 31.06 -27.27
CA TRP A 235 -1.86 30.92 -26.03
C TRP A 235 -1.52 29.62 -25.30
N GLU A 236 -1.42 28.51 -26.03
CA GLU A 236 -1.08 27.22 -25.43
C GLU A 236 0.38 27.22 -24.94
N GLU A 237 1.30 27.89 -25.63
CA GLU A 237 2.68 28.04 -25.20
C GLU A 237 2.80 28.79 -23.87
N ARG A 238 2.19 29.98 -23.77
CA ARG A 238 2.14 30.79 -22.53
C ARG A 238 1.48 30.03 -21.39
N ARG A 239 0.41 29.30 -21.69
CA ARG A 239 -0.26 28.43 -20.71
C ARG A 239 0.69 27.37 -20.16
N GLN A 240 1.55 26.81 -20.99
CA GLN A 240 2.51 25.78 -20.60
C GLN A 240 3.68 26.38 -19.82
N LEU A 241 4.17 27.56 -20.19
CA LEU A 241 5.15 28.31 -19.40
C LEU A 241 4.60 28.69 -18.01
N GLY A 242 3.32 29.07 -17.91
CA GLY A 242 2.63 29.25 -16.63
C GLY A 242 2.57 27.96 -15.78
N ARG A 243 2.46 26.79 -16.43
CA ARG A 243 2.55 25.48 -15.74
C ARG A 243 3.97 25.18 -15.27
N VAL A 244 5.00 25.51 -16.07
CA VAL A 244 6.41 25.41 -15.67
C VAL A 244 6.63 26.18 -14.38
N GLN A 245 6.24 27.46 -14.35
CA GLN A 245 6.42 28.32 -13.18
C GLN A 245 5.70 27.75 -11.94
N LYS A 246 4.44 27.36 -12.09
CA LYS A 246 3.65 26.79 -10.99
C LYS A 246 4.31 25.53 -10.40
N ASN A 247 4.73 24.61 -11.27
CA ASN A 247 5.36 23.36 -10.85
C ASN A 247 6.71 23.61 -10.16
N LEU A 248 7.53 24.53 -10.67
CA LEU A 248 8.79 24.89 -10.02
C LEU A 248 8.58 25.52 -8.63
N ILE A 249 7.58 26.40 -8.47
CA ILE A 249 7.22 26.97 -7.15
C ILE A 249 6.77 25.86 -6.20
N GLU A 250 5.93 24.94 -6.65
CA GLU A 250 5.51 23.79 -5.84
C GLU A 250 6.71 22.92 -5.44
N ALA A 251 7.63 22.64 -6.36
CA ALA A 251 8.85 21.91 -6.07
C ALA A 251 9.72 22.61 -5.01
N LEU A 252 9.89 23.94 -5.10
CA LEU A 252 10.62 24.72 -4.09
C LEU A 252 9.97 24.63 -2.70
N GLN A 253 8.65 24.80 -2.61
CA GLN A 253 7.93 24.67 -1.34
C GLN A 253 8.05 23.26 -0.73
N LEU A 254 8.07 22.23 -1.57
CA LEU A 254 8.27 20.85 -1.12
C LEU A 254 9.72 20.62 -0.62
N LEU A 255 10.72 21.18 -1.31
CA LEU A 255 12.11 21.13 -0.87
C LEU A 255 12.35 21.93 0.41
N GLU A 256 11.65 23.05 0.61
CA GLU A 256 11.71 23.83 1.85
C GLU A 256 11.17 23.02 3.04
N LYS A 257 10.02 22.35 2.87
CA LYS A 257 9.50 21.41 3.89
C LYS A 257 10.46 20.25 4.17
N ALA A 258 11.12 19.74 3.13
CA ALA A 258 12.15 18.72 3.30
C ALA A 258 13.36 19.28 4.09
N HIS A 259 13.77 20.51 3.82
CA HIS A 259 14.87 21.21 4.49
C HIS A 259 14.59 21.49 5.98
N GLU A 260 13.35 21.87 6.33
CA GLU A 260 12.93 22.04 7.73
C GLU A 260 13.13 20.75 8.55
N LEU A 261 12.94 19.59 7.93
CA LEU A 261 13.18 18.30 8.56
C LEU A 261 14.67 17.90 8.49
N ASP A 262 15.31 18.05 7.35
CA ASP A 262 16.72 17.68 7.13
C ASP A 262 17.49 18.80 6.44
N PRO A 263 18.30 19.59 7.17
CA PRO A 263 19.05 20.71 6.62
C PRO A 263 20.04 20.34 5.51
N ASP A 264 20.38 19.05 5.37
CA ASP A 264 21.24 18.56 4.28
C ASP A 264 20.57 18.68 2.91
N VAL A 265 19.23 18.64 2.87
CA VAL A 265 18.47 18.81 1.63
C VAL A 265 18.52 20.26 1.19
N ARG A 266 18.97 20.50 -0.04
CA ARG A 266 19.09 21.85 -0.60
C ARG A 266 18.00 22.10 -1.64
N GLY A 267 17.56 23.35 -1.72
CA GLY A 267 16.74 23.84 -2.82
C GLY A 267 17.56 24.07 -4.10
N PHE A 268 16.89 24.59 -5.12
CA PHE A 268 17.52 25.08 -6.35
C PHE A 268 17.24 26.57 -6.53
N VAL A 269 18.03 27.23 -7.38
CA VAL A 269 17.76 28.61 -7.78
C VAL A 269 16.71 28.60 -8.88
N MET A 270 15.64 29.37 -8.70
CA MET A 270 14.57 29.47 -9.70
C MET A 270 15.15 29.93 -11.05
N PRO A 271 14.98 29.17 -12.13
CA PRO A 271 15.44 29.56 -13.44
C PRO A 271 14.64 30.76 -13.96
N GLU A 272 15.28 31.61 -14.77
CA GLU A 272 14.57 32.65 -15.52
C GLU A 272 13.64 31.96 -16.53
N LEU A 273 12.37 32.36 -16.53
CA LEU A 273 11.36 31.79 -17.42
C LEU A 273 10.97 32.83 -18.47
N ALA A 274 10.80 32.36 -19.70
CA ALA A 274 10.06 33.11 -20.71
C ALA A 274 8.60 33.17 -20.25
N ASP A 275 8.13 34.34 -19.79
CA ASP A 275 6.75 34.54 -19.31
C ASP A 275 5.94 35.48 -20.22
N GLY A 276 6.53 35.89 -21.35
CA GLY A 276 5.97 36.84 -22.29
C GLY A 276 6.12 38.31 -21.86
N SER A 277 6.71 38.60 -20.70
CA SER A 277 7.02 39.96 -20.25
C SER A 277 8.38 40.48 -20.76
N SER A 278 9.18 39.60 -21.36
CA SER A 278 10.41 39.95 -22.06
C SER A 278 10.11 40.86 -23.26
N LEU A 279 11.08 41.70 -23.63
CA LEU A 279 10.97 42.55 -24.82
C LEU A 279 10.70 41.69 -26.08
N ALA A 280 11.24 40.47 -26.15
CA ALA A 280 10.97 39.53 -27.23
C ALA A 280 9.52 39.03 -27.21
N GLY A 281 8.98 38.57 -26.07
CA GLY A 281 7.60 38.08 -25.95
C GLY A 281 6.53 39.16 -26.14
N LEU A 282 6.84 40.42 -25.75
CA LEU A 282 5.98 41.58 -26.02
C LEU A 282 6.00 41.99 -27.49
N LEU A 283 7.15 41.90 -28.17
CA LEU A 283 7.28 42.21 -29.59
C LEU A 283 6.67 41.11 -30.47
N ASP A 284 6.73 39.85 -30.04
CA ASP A 284 6.08 38.71 -30.66
C ASP A 284 4.55 38.89 -30.73
N GLU A 285 3.95 39.25 -29.60
CA GLU A 285 2.50 39.54 -29.49
C GLU A 285 2.04 40.68 -30.41
N PHE A 286 2.88 41.70 -30.59
CA PHE A 286 2.52 42.92 -31.32
C PHE A 286 2.90 42.92 -32.81
N LEU A 287 3.98 42.24 -33.17
CA LEU A 287 4.55 42.31 -34.52
C LEU A 287 4.36 41.00 -35.31
N ASN A 288 4.27 39.84 -34.64
CA ASN A 288 4.14 38.50 -35.26
C ASN A 288 5.02 38.40 -36.53
N THR A 289 6.32 38.61 -36.32
CA THR A 289 7.33 38.62 -37.37
C THR A 289 8.32 37.49 -37.15
N PRO A 290 8.88 36.87 -38.20
CA PRO A 290 9.81 35.74 -38.05
C PRO A 290 11.03 35.99 -37.16
N VAL A 291 11.37 37.26 -36.91
CA VAL A 291 12.47 37.69 -36.04
C VAL A 291 12.07 37.69 -34.56
N THR A 292 10.82 38.08 -34.24
CA THR A 292 10.28 38.07 -32.88
C THR A 292 10.01 36.64 -32.43
N ASP A 293 9.45 35.81 -33.31
CA ASP A 293 9.18 34.39 -33.04
C ASP A 293 10.50 33.63 -32.79
N TYR A 294 11.58 33.97 -33.50
CA TYR A 294 12.91 33.38 -33.29
C TYR A 294 13.54 33.76 -31.95
N MET A 295 13.37 35.02 -31.50
CA MET A 295 13.88 35.44 -30.19
C MET A 295 13.12 34.76 -29.06
N PHE A 296 11.80 34.67 -29.16
CA PHE A 296 10.98 34.01 -28.17
C PHE A 296 11.22 32.49 -28.14
N HIS A 297 11.39 31.85 -29.30
CA HIS A 297 11.85 30.46 -29.41
C HIS A 297 13.12 30.19 -28.62
N ARG A 298 14.10 31.10 -28.71
CA ARG A 298 15.36 30.99 -27.96
C ARG A 298 15.17 31.13 -26.46
N GLU A 299 14.33 32.06 -26.01
CA GLU A 299 14.03 32.22 -24.58
C GLU A 299 13.37 30.95 -23.99
N ILE A 300 12.45 30.32 -24.74
CA ILE A 300 11.82 29.05 -24.33
C ILE A 300 12.84 27.92 -24.30
N GLN A 301 13.77 27.88 -25.27
CA GLN A 301 14.83 26.88 -25.29
C GLN A 301 15.75 27.03 -24.07
N GLU A 302 16.19 28.25 -23.77
CA GLU A 302 17.04 28.55 -22.61
C GLU A 302 16.33 28.20 -21.29
N ALA A 303 15.03 28.52 -21.17
CA ALA A 303 14.21 28.13 -20.04
C ALA A 303 14.07 26.59 -19.91
N ALA A 304 13.87 25.88 -21.02
CA ALA A 304 13.77 24.41 -21.00
C ALA A 304 15.09 23.75 -20.58
N GLU A 305 16.23 24.25 -21.05
CA GLU A 305 17.56 23.79 -20.64
C GLU A 305 17.80 24.05 -19.14
N ALA A 306 17.39 25.21 -18.62
CA ALA A 306 17.50 25.54 -17.20
C ALA A 306 16.61 24.66 -16.32
N VAL A 307 15.38 24.35 -16.77
CA VAL A 307 14.47 23.42 -16.07
C VAL A 307 15.05 21.99 -16.05
N ASP A 308 15.65 21.55 -17.15
CA ASP A 308 16.32 20.24 -17.19
C ASP A 308 17.50 20.17 -16.20
N ALA A 309 18.26 21.26 -16.05
CA ALA A 309 19.31 21.34 -15.02
C ALA A 309 18.73 21.25 -13.60
N VAL A 310 17.59 21.88 -13.33
CA VAL A 310 16.89 21.75 -12.04
C VAL A 310 16.45 20.31 -11.78
N CYS A 311 15.91 19.61 -12.78
CA CYS A 311 15.53 18.20 -12.65
C CYS A 311 16.72 17.34 -12.23
N VAL A 312 17.91 17.56 -12.81
CA VAL A 312 19.13 16.84 -12.42
C VAL A 312 19.48 17.09 -10.95
N ILE A 313 19.44 18.34 -10.48
CA ILE A 313 19.72 18.70 -9.08
C ILE A 313 18.74 17.99 -8.13
N VAL A 314 17.45 18.02 -8.44
CA VAL A 314 16.42 17.40 -7.58
C VAL A 314 16.52 15.87 -7.59
N ASP A 315 16.85 15.26 -8.73
CA ASP A 315 17.09 13.81 -8.82
C ASP A 315 18.31 13.38 -7.99
N GLU A 316 19.40 14.16 -8.01
CA GLU A 316 20.57 13.92 -7.16
C GLU A 316 20.22 14.01 -5.67
N GLN A 317 19.43 15.01 -5.27
CA GLN A 317 18.92 15.13 -3.90
C GLN A 317 18.05 13.93 -3.51
N PHE A 318 17.17 13.48 -4.41
CA PHE A 318 16.34 12.31 -4.16
C PHE A 318 17.18 11.05 -3.94
N ARG A 319 18.18 10.80 -4.80
CA ARG A 319 19.10 9.67 -4.67
C ARG A 319 19.89 9.71 -3.36
N PHE A 320 20.35 10.90 -2.97
CA PHE A 320 21.06 11.09 -1.70
C PHE A 320 20.18 10.72 -0.50
N VAL A 321 18.96 11.26 -0.43
CA VAL A 321 18.04 11.00 0.69
C VAL A 321 17.57 9.54 0.71
N GLU A 322 17.31 8.94 -0.45
CA GLU A 322 16.91 7.53 -0.53
C GLU A 322 18.06 6.62 -0.09
N GLY A 323 19.31 6.94 -0.45
CA GLY A 323 20.50 6.26 0.06
C GLY A 323 20.61 6.34 1.59
N LYS A 324 20.41 7.53 2.17
CA LYS A 324 20.39 7.75 3.64
C LYS A 324 19.28 6.93 4.30
N LYS A 325 18.08 6.90 3.72
CA LYS A 325 16.94 6.11 4.21
C LYS A 325 17.26 4.61 4.21
N LEU A 326 17.83 4.08 3.14
CA LEU A 326 18.21 2.67 3.05
C LEU A 326 19.26 2.28 4.09
N ALA A 327 20.25 3.15 4.33
CA ALA A 327 21.25 2.93 5.38
C ALA A 327 20.61 2.83 6.77
N ILE A 328 19.70 3.76 7.09
CA ILE A 328 18.95 3.74 8.37
C ILE A 328 18.03 2.51 8.44
N GLU A 329 17.44 2.08 7.33
CA GLU A 329 16.62 0.87 7.28
C GLU A 329 17.43 -0.40 7.61
N CYS A 330 18.68 -0.49 7.13
CA CYS A 330 19.60 -1.56 7.53
C CYS A 330 19.92 -1.52 9.03
N GLU A 331 20.22 -0.34 9.58
CA GLU A 331 20.43 -0.16 11.03
C GLU A 331 19.19 -0.59 11.83
N ARG A 332 18.01 -0.15 11.39
CA ARG A 332 16.73 -0.47 12.02
C ARG A 332 16.46 -1.97 12.04
N HIS A 333 16.75 -2.66 10.94
CA HIS A 333 16.57 -4.10 10.87
C HIS A 333 17.53 -4.84 11.80
N ALA A 334 18.77 -4.38 11.93
CA ALA A 334 19.73 -4.93 12.90
C ALA A 334 19.24 -4.71 14.35
N ALA A 335 18.85 -3.48 14.69
CA ALA A 335 18.32 -3.16 16.02
C ALA A 335 17.02 -3.93 16.34
N SER A 336 16.15 -4.12 15.35
CA SER A 336 14.94 -4.93 15.48
C SER A 336 15.24 -6.38 15.85
N LYS A 337 16.27 -6.98 15.24
CA LYS A 337 16.74 -8.32 15.62
C LYS A 337 17.28 -8.36 17.04
N THR A 338 18.13 -7.41 17.42
CA THR A 338 18.66 -7.32 18.79
C THR A 338 17.55 -7.17 19.83
N LEU A 339 16.55 -6.33 19.56
CA LEU A 339 15.37 -6.17 20.42
C LEU A 339 14.55 -7.47 20.50
N ALA A 340 14.33 -8.15 19.37
CA ALA A 340 13.62 -9.42 19.35
C ALA A 340 14.35 -10.50 20.17
N ASP A 341 15.68 -10.59 20.03
CA ASP A 341 16.51 -11.52 20.80
C ASP A 341 16.49 -11.20 22.30
N ALA A 342 16.57 -9.92 22.68
CA ALA A 342 16.48 -9.49 24.08
C ALA A 342 15.12 -9.84 24.70
N ARG A 343 14.01 -9.53 24.01
CA ARG A 343 12.66 -9.90 24.43
C ARG A 343 12.50 -11.41 24.59
N LYS A 344 13.05 -12.19 23.64
CA LYS A 344 13.02 -13.65 23.69
C LYS A 344 13.74 -14.18 24.92
N ARG A 345 14.98 -13.71 25.19
CA ARG A 345 15.75 -14.14 26.37
C ARG A 345 15.04 -13.83 27.68
N LEU A 346 14.49 -12.61 27.81
CA LEU A 346 13.73 -12.20 29.00
C LEU A 346 12.48 -13.09 29.18
N SER A 347 11.72 -13.32 28.11
CA SER A 347 10.54 -14.19 28.14
C SER A 347 10.89 -15.64 28.52
N GLU A 348 11.94 -16.21 27.93
CA GLU A 348 12.42 -17.56 28.26
C GLU A 348 12.84 -17.69 29.73
N LEU A 349 13.51 -16.68 30.29
CA LEU A 349 13.85 -16.66 31.71
C LEU A 349 12.61 -16.56 32.60
N ARG A 350 11.69 -15.64 32.29
CA ARG A 350 10.43 -15.48 33.03
C ARG A 350 9.60 -16.76 33.02
N ILE A 351 9.51 -17.44 31.88
CA ILE A 351 8.86 -18.76 31.74
C ILE A 351 9.55 -19.79 32.63
N ARG A 352 10.89 -19.86 32.61
CA ARG A 352 11.66 -20.79 33.44
C ARG A 352 11.43 -20.56 34.93
N ILE A 353 11.48 -19.31 35.39
CA ILE A 353 11.20 -18.95 36.78
C ILE A 353 9.77 -19.38 37.16
N PHE A 354 8.80 -19.11 36.28
CA PHE A 354 7.40 -19.50 36.51
C PHE A 354 7.26 -21.03 36.66
N GLU A 355 7.93 -21.80 35.81
CA GLU A 355 7.90 -23.27 35.86
C GLU A 355 8.61 -23.85 37.09
N GLN A 356 9.76 -23.29 37.49
CA GLN A 356 10.48 -23.72 38.70
C GLN A 356 9.63 -23.53 39.96
N VAL A 357 8.98 -22.37 40.09
CA VAL A 357 8.09 -22.08 41.22
C VAL A 357 6.89 -23.05 41.23
N LEU A 358 6.28 -23.32 40.07
CA LEU A 358 5.17 -24.28 39.97
C LEU A 358 5.56 -25.73 40.32
N ARG A 359 6.81 -26.11 40.06
CA ARG A 359 7.34 -27.43 40.43
C ARG A 359 7.75 -27.54 41.91
N GLY A 360 7.83 -26.41 42.62
CA GLY A 360 8.35 -26.34 43.98
C GLY A 360 9.88 -26.56 44.06
N GLU A 361 10.59 -26.39 42.94
CA GLU A 361 12.05 -26.49 42.90
C GLU A 361 12.64 -25.17 43.40
N LYS A 362 13.21 -25.19 44.62
CA LYS A 362 14.08 -24.08 45.08
C LYS A 362 15.38 -24.13 44.28
N GLU A 363 15.86 -22.98 43.82
CA GLU A 363 17.23 -22.85 43.33
C GLU A 363 18.19 -23.37 44.41
N GLU A 364 18.88 -24.48 44.14
CA GLU A 364 20.09 -24.81 44.87
C GLU A 364 21.09 -23.69 44.57
N GLU A 365 21.39 -22.86 45.57
CA GLU A 365 22.54 -21.96 45.54
C GLU A 365 23.76 -22.73 45.03
N PRO A 366 24.51 -22.22 44.04
CA PRO A 366 25.76 -22.84 43.66
C PRO A 366 26.64 -22.90 44.91
N ALA A 367 27.01 -24.14 45.29
CA ALA A 367 27.75 -24.43 46.51
C ALA A 367 28.90 -23.43 46.68
N PRO A 368 29.09 -22.84 47.88
CA PRO A 368 30.16 -21.89 48.11
C PRO A 368 31.49 -22.54 47.71
N PRO A 369 32.39 -21.81 47.01
CA PRO A 369 33.67 -22.36 46.61
C PRO A 369 34.37 -22.83 47.88
N TYR A 370 34.68 -24.13 47.92
CA TYR A 370 35.37 -24.78 49.02
C TYR A 370 36.61 -23.94 49.36
N THR A 371 36.56 -23.21 50.47
CA THR A 371 37.77 -22.69 51.09
C THR A 371 38.56 -23.91 51.54
N ALA A 372 39.63 -24.23 50.80
CA ALA A 372 40.59 -25.22 51.20
C ALA A 372 41.14 -24.81 52.58
N VAL A 373 40.66 -25.50 53.61
CA VAL A 373 41.24 -25.44 54.94
C VAL A 373 42.62 -26.07 54.81
N ALA A 374 43.65 -25.22 54.76
CA ALA A 374 45.02 -25.63 54.96
C ALA A 374 45.15 -26.12 56.40
N SER A 375 44.99 -27.42 56.61
CA SER A 375 45.41 -28.08 57.83
C SER A 375 46.92 -28.23 57.79
N ASP A 376 47.56 -27.49 58.67
CA ASP A 376 48.93 -27.70 59.14
C ASP A 376 49.23 -29.15 59.51
N ASN A 377 50.52 -29.48 59.35
CA ASN A 377 51.35 -30.43 60.09
C ASN A 377 51.80 -31.69 59.36
N THR A 378 53.11 -31.75 59.09
CA THR A 378 53.96 -32.73 59.76
C THR A 378 55.42 -32.30 59.75
N SER A 379 55.97 -32.17 60.96
CA SER A 379 57.40 -32.16 61.25
C SER A 379 58.03 -33.52 60.90
N ALA A 380 59.20 -33.49 60.27
CA ALA A 380 60.35 -34.37 60.52
C ALA A 380 61.59 -33.79 59.84
#